data_AF-A0A931LE69-F1
#
_entry.id   AF-A0A931LE69-F1
#
_cell.length_a   1.000
_cell.length_b   1.000
_cell.length_c   1.000
_cell.angle_alpha   90.00
_cell.angle_beta   90.00
_cell.angle_gamma   90.00
#
_symmetry.space_group_name_H-M   'P 1'
#
loop_
_entity.id
_entity.type
_entity.pdbx_description
1 polymer ?
#
loop_
_entity_poly.entity_id
_entity_poly.type
_entity_poly.pdbx_seq_one_letter_code
_entity_poly.pdbx_strand_id
1 'polypeptide(L)'
;MDTAGLGPTAANSTALTPISFLPRSAAVYPDRIAVVYGAERITYRELDARTRRLASALAARGIGEGDTVAVMLPNVPAMLDVHYGVPMLGAVLNTLNTRLDARTIA
;
A
#
# COMPACT_ATOMS: atom_id res chain seq x y z
N MET A 1 12.35 -23.59 -29.32
CA MET A 1 11.92 -24.00 -27.96
C MET A 1 10.43 -23.79 -27.92
N ASP A 2 9.67 -24.88 -27.90
CA ASP A 2 8.22 -24.90 -28.06
C ASP A 2 7.53 -24.28 -26.82
N THR A 3 6.82 -23.17 -27.01
CA THR A 3 6.06 -22.48 -25.95
C THR A 3 4.60 -22.94 -25.89
N ALA A 4 4.19 -23.91 -26.70
CA ALA A 4 2.79 -24.36 -26.85
C ALA A 4 2.20 -25.08 -25.62
N GLY A 5 2.90 -25.13 -24.48
CA GLY A 5 2.45 -25.78 -23.24
C GLY A 5 2.42 -24.90 -21.98
N LEU A 6 2.79 -23.62 -22.06
CA LEU A 6 2.88 -22.75 -20.88
C LEU A 6 1.64 -21.87 -20.70
N GLY A 7 0.47 -22.52 -20.62
CA GLY A 7 -0.75 -21.85 -20.17
C GLY A 7 -0.57 -21.19 -18.80
N PRO A 8 -1.41 -20.20 -18.44
CA PRO A 8 -1.37 -19.58 -17.13
C PRO A 8 -1.66 -20.62 -16.04
N THR A 9 -0.78 -20.65 -15.06
CA THR A 9 -0.80 -21.44 -13.83
C THR A 9 -0.48 -20.51 -12.67
N ALA A 10 -0.70 -20.95 -11.43
CA ALA A 10 -0.35 -20.17 -10.25
C ALA A 10 1.15 -19.78 -10.18
N ALA A 11 2.04 -20.54 -10.84
CA ALA A 11 3.48 -20.28 -10.82
C ALA A 11 3.93 -19.20 -11.83
N ASN A 12 3.20 -19.02 -12.93
CA ASN A 12 3.57 -18.10 -14.03
C ASN A 12 2.51 -17.03 -14.33
N SER A 13 1.39 -17.01 -13.60
CA SER A 13 0.32 -16.04 -13.77
C SER A 13 -0.21 -15.59 -12.41
N THR A 14 -0.06 -14.30 -12.12
CA THR A 14 -0.65 -13.65 -10.95
C THR A 14 -1.05 -12.23 -11.34
N ALA A 15 -2.15 -11.73 -10.77
CA ALA A 15 -2.54 -10.35 -10.99
C ALA A 15 -1.47 -9.43 -10.41
N LEU A 16 -0.92 -8.55 -11.24
CA LEU A 16 -0.03 -7.50 -10.77
C LEU A 16 -0.85 -6.48 -9.99
N THR A 17 -0.76 -6.55 -8.67
CA THR A 17 -1.31 -5.55 -7.77
C THR A 17 -0.16 -4.70 -7.20
N PRO A 18 -0.31 -3.35 -7.12
CA PRO A 18 0.66 -2.49 -6.44
C PRO A 18 0.98 -2.96 -5.01
N ILE A 19 0.04 -3.67 -4.36
CA ILE A 19 0.17 -4.18 -3.00
C ILE A 19 1.30 -5.21 -2.90
N SER A 20 1.47 -6.10 -3.89
CA SER A 20 2.44 -7.21 -3.80
C SER A 20 3.90 -6.74 -3.90
N PHE A 21 4.14 -5.52 -4.41
CA PHE A 21 5.48 -4.95 -4.53
C PHE A 21 6.13 -4.69 -3.18
N LEU A 22 5.39 -4.18 -2.18
CA LEU A 22 5.98 -3.81 -0.89
C LEU A 22 6.45 -5.04 -0.09
N PRO A 23 5.63 -6.09 0.13
CA PRO A 23 6.10 -7.29 0.81
C PRO A 23 7.28 -7.96 0.10
N ARG A 24 7.26 -8.00 -1.24
CA ARG A 24 8.37 -8.53 -2.03
C ARG A 24 9.65 -7.72 -1.81
N SER A 25 9.56 -6.39 -1.87
CA SER A 25 10.73 -5.51 -1.69
C SER A 25 11.27 -5.58 -0.26
N ALA A 26 10.40 -5.67 0.74
CA ALA A 26 10.80 -5.85 2.14
C ALA A 26 11.46 -7.21 2.39
N ALA A 27 11.08 -8.25 1.65
CA ALA A 27 11.73 -9.57 1.74
C ALA A 27 13.10 -9.61 1.03
N VAL A 28 13.21 -9.02 -0.17
CA VAL A 28 14.41 -9.11 -1.01
C VAL A 28 15.44 -8.02 -0.67
N TYR A 29 14.99 -6.82 -0.30
CA TYR A 29 15.83 -5.65 -0.05
C TYR A 29 15.46 -4.95 1.27
N PRO A 30 15.39 -5.66 2.40
CA PRO A 30 14.82 -5.14 3.62
C PRO A 30 15.44 -3.82 4.09
N ASP A 31 16.78 -3.75 4.02
CA ASP A 31 17.54 -2.64 4.61
C ASP A 31 17.86 -1.54 3.57
N ARG A 32 17.36 -1.67 2.33
CA ARG A 32 17.43 -0.57 1.36
C ARG A 32 16.42 0.50 1.70
N ILE A 33 16.81 1.77 1.49
CA ILE A 33 15.92 2.91 1.68
C ILE A 33 14.79 2.89 0.65
N ALA A 34 13.56 2.86 1.14
CA ALA A 34 12.34 2.93 0.35
C ALA A 34 11.81 4.36 0.24
N VAL A 35 11.96 5.15 1.30
CA VAL A 35 11.44 6.52 1.39
C VAL A 35 12.52 7.46 1.91
N VAL A 36 12.67 8.60 1.24
CA VAL A 36 13.47 9.73 1.71
C VAL A 36 12.54 10.93 1.85
N TYR A 37 12.44 11.48 3.06
CA TYR A 37 11.60 12.65 3.33
C TYR A 37 12.36 13.62 4.26
N GLY A 38 12.94 14.66 3.68
CA GLY A 38 13.86 15.55 4.41
C GLY A 38 15.04 14.77 4.99
N ALA A 39 15.19 14.80 6.32
CA ALA A 39 16.20 14.04 7.05
C ALA A 39 15.78 12.60 7.37
N GLU A 40 14.49 12.26 7.22
CA GLU A 40 13.99 10.91 7.47
C GLU A 40 14.43 9.96 6.33
N ARG A 41 14.85 8.76 6.71
CA ARG A 41 15.10 7.64 5.79
C ARG A 41 14.35 6.44 6.35
N ILE A 42 13.49 5.85 5.53
CA ILE A 42 12.70 4.67 5.90
C ILE A 42 13.11 3.54 4.98
N THR A 43 13.52 2.42 5.56
CA THR A 43 13.84 1.18 4.85
C THR A 43 12.59 0.47 4.36
N TYR A 44 12.71 -0.46 3.40
CA TYR A 44 11.59 -1.28 2.97
C TYR A 44 11.00 -2.12 4.12
N ARG A 45 11.85 -2.64 5.01
CA ARG A 45 11.42 -3.38 6.21
C ARG A 45 10.54 -2.52 7.12
N GLU A 46 10.96 -1.28 7.37
CA GLU A 46 10.22 -0.35 8.22
C GLU A 46 8.90 0.07 7.58
N LEU A 47 8.90 0.38 6.27
CA LEU A 47 7.68 0.75 5.55
C LEU A 47 6.64 -0.38 5.56
N ASP A 48 7.05 -1.63 5.31
CA ASP A 48 6.16 -2.80 5.39
C ASP A 48 5.61 -3.00 6.81
N ALA A 49 6.47 -2.88 7.83
CA ALA A 49 6.03 -2.99 9.22
C ALA A 49 5.02 -1.89 9.62
N ARG A 50 5.26 -0.63 9.21
CA ARG A 50 4.35 0.50 9.45
C ARG A 50 3.00 0.29 8.77
N THR A 51 3.03 -0.11 7.51
CA THR A 51 1.86 -0.42 6.69
C THR A 51 1.00 -1.50 7.33
N ARG A 52 1.62 -2.63 7.74
CA ARG A 52 0.91 -3.73 8.39
C ARG A 52 0.29 -3.34 9.73
N ARG A 53 0.98 -2.50 10.52
CA ARG A 53 0.43 -1.97 11.77
C ARG A 53 -0.82 -1.13 11.52
N LEU A 54 -0.79 -0.25 10.51
CA LEU A 54 -1.96 0.53 10.13
C LEU A 54 -3.11 -0.38 9.67
N ALA A 55 -2.84 -1.30 8.74
CA ALA A 55 -3.83 -2.26 8.24
C ALA A 55 -4.47 -3.05 9.39
N SER A 56 -3.66 -3.57 10.32
CA SER A 56 -4.15 -4.29 11.50
C SER A 56 -5.04 -3.41 12.40
N ALA A 57 -4.68 -2.13 12.59
CA ALA A 57 -5.48 -1.20 13.38
C ALA A 57 -6.82 -0.81 12.74
N LEU A 58 -6.88 -0.79 11.40
CA LEU A 58 -8.12 -0.59 10.64
C LEU A 58 -8.99 -1.84 10.63
N ALA A 59 -8.40 -3.02 10.45
CA ALA A 59 -9.10 -4.31 10.56
C ALA A 59 -9.74 -4.49 11.95
N ALA A 60 -9.03 -4.11 13.02
CA ALA A 60 -9.57 -4.12 14.38
C ALA A 60 -10.77 -3.18 14.59
N ARG A 61 -10.99 -2.23 13.67
CA ARG A 61 -12.15 -1.33 13.63
C ARG A 61 -13.25 -1.81 12.68
N GLY A 62 -13.12 -3.01 12.12
CA GLY A 62 -14.11 -3.62 11.24
C GLY A 62 -13.98 -3.25 9.76
N ILE A 63 -12.91 -2.57 9.36
CA ILE A 63 -12.68 -2.22 7.95
C ILE A 63 -12.11 -3.43 7.20
N GLY A 64 -12.68 -3.74 6.04
CA GLY A 64 -12.29 -4.87 5.20
C GLY A 64 -12.56 -4.67 3.71
N GLU A 65 -12.77 -5.79 3.01
CA GLU A 65 -12.94 -5.81 1.57
C GLU A 65 -14.16 -5.00 1.12
N GLY A 66 -13.96 -4.11 0.14
CA GLY A 66 -15.02 -3.26 -0.41
C GLY A 66 -15.32 -1.99 0.39
N ASP A 67 -14.85 -1.88 1.64
CA ASP A 67 -15.00 -0.65 2.42
C ASP A 67 -14.17 0.49 1.82
N THR A 68 -14.67 1.71 1.90
CA THR A 68 -13.93 2.91 1.47
C THR A 68 -13.33 3.64 2.67
N VAL A 69 -12.02 3.91 2.61
CA VAL A 69 -11.30 4.70 3.62
C VAL A 69 -10.91 6.03 3.01
N ALA A 70 -11.58 7.10 3.43
CA ALA A 70 -11.20 8.46 3.08
C ALA A 70 -10.01 8.92 3.93
N VAL A 71 -8.99 9.49 3.28
CA VAL A 71 -7.80 10.02 3.94
C VAL A 71 -7.55 11.45 3.50
N MET A 72 -7.21 12.33 4.44
CA MET A 72 -6.84 13.71 4.17
C MET A 72 -5.51 14.01 4.84
N LEU A 73 -4.45 14.07 4.04
CA LEU A 73 -3.09 14.31 4.51
C LEU A 73 -2.22 14.90 3.39
N PRO A 74 -1.18 15.67 3.72
CA PRO A 74 -0.19 16.11 2.75
C PRO A 74 0.64 14.93 2.19
N ASN A 75 1.50 15.22 1.21
CA ASN A 75 2.45 14.25 0.64
C ASN A 75 3.63 14.00 1.62
N VAL A 76 3.35 13.24 2.67
CA VAL A 76 4.30 12.83 3.73
C VAL A 76 4.42 11.31 3.79
N PRO A 77 5.42 10.73 4.47
CA PRO A 77 5.59 9.27 4.53
C PRO A 77 4.35 8.50 5.01
N ALA A 78 3.54 9.07 5.90
CA ALA A 78 2.27 8.46 6.33
C ALA A 78 1.28 8.23 5.17
N MET A 79 1.40 8.98 4.07
CA MET A 79 0.63 8.74 2.83
C MET A 79 0.98 7.40 2.19
N LEU A 80 2.23 6.95 2.31
CA LEU A 80 2.63 5.63 1.82
C LEU A 80 2.09 4.51 2.73
N ASP A 81 2.06 4.74 4.05
CA ASP A 81 1.47 3.78 4.98
C ASP A 81 -0.01 3.49 4.61
N VAL A 82 -0.81 4.53 4.31
CA VAL A 82 -2.21 4.35 3.87
C VAL A 82 -2.32 3.78 2.46
N HIS A 83 -1.41 4.15 1.56
CA HIS A 83 -1.41 3.70 0.16
C HIS A 83 -1.23 2.19 0.02
N TYR A 84 -0.43 1.59 0.90
CA TYR A 84 -0.31 0.14 0.97
C TYR A 84 -1.28 -0.49 1.98
N GLY A 85 -1.54 0.19 3.09
CA GLY A 85 -2.24 -0.39 4.24
C GLY A 85 -3.74 -0.56 4.02
N VAL A 86 -4.39 0.41 3.36
CA VAL A 86 -5.82 0.33 3.04
C VAL A 86 -6.06 -0.76 1.99
N PRO A 87 -5.38 -0.76 0.82
CA PRO A 87 -5.62 -1.80 -0.16
C PRO A 87 -5.19 -3.20 0.29
N MET A 88 -4.23 -3.32 1.22
CA MET A 88 -3.85 -4.62 1.82
C MET A 88 -5.03 -5.32 2.53
N LEU A 89 -6.04 -4.57 2.96
CA LEU A 89 -7.28 -5.11 3.55
C LEU A 89 -8.35 -5.46 2.51
N GLY A 90 -8.10 -5.21 1.22
CA GLY A 90 -9.13 -5.23 0.18
C GLY A 90 -10.03 -3.99 0.17
N ALA A 91 -9.73 -2.99 1.01
CA ALA A 91 -10.46 -1.73 1.09
C ALA A 91 -10.00 -0.76 -0.03
N VAL A 92 -10.86 0.20 -0.33
CA VAL A 92 -10.64 1.25 -1.33
C VAL A 92 -10.11 2.50 -0.66
N LEU A 93 -8.95 2.98 -1.10
CA LEU A 93 -8.37 4.24 -0.62
C LEU A 93 -8.95 5.43 -1.39
N ASN A 94 -9.61 6.35 -0.68
CA ASN A 94 -10.09 7.62 -1.24
C ASN A 94 -9.24 8.79 -0.71
N THR A 95 -8.36 9.33 -1.54
CA THR A 95 -7.43 10.39 -1.13
C THR A 95 -8.01 11.78 -1.38
N LEU A 96 -8.14 12.57 -0.33
CA LEU A 96 -8.65 13.94 -0.37
C LEU A 96 -7.50 14.93 -0.29
N ASN A 97 -7.45 15.86 -1.24
CA ASN A 97 -6.41 16.88 -1.28
C ASN A 97 -6.69 17.93 -0.18
N THR A 98 -5.68 18.17 0.65
CA THR A 98 -5.73 19.12 1.79
C THR A 98 -5.94 20.57 1.37
N ARG A 99 -5.81 20.90 0.08
CA ARG A 99 -6.01 22.25 -0.48
C ARG A 99 -7.43 22.49 -1.01
N LEU A 100 -8.32 21.49 -0.95
CA LEU A 100 -9.71 21.68 -1.30
C LEU A 100 -10.45 22.47 -0.21
N ASP A 101 -11.39 23.32 -0.64
CA ASP A 101 -12.27 24.01 0.28
C ASP A 101 -13.32 23.04 0.87
N ALA A 102 -13.87 23.41 2.02
CA ALA A 102 -14.82 22.57 2.74
C ALA A 102 -16.08 22.22 1.93
N ARG A 103 -16.54 23.10 1.02
CA ARG A 103 -17.73 22.85 0.21
C ARG A 103 -17.47 21.77 -0.84
N THR A 104 -16.24 21.69 -1.35
CA THR A 104 -15.85 20.66 -2.33
C THR A 104 -15.65 19.28 -1.69
N ILE A 105 -15.40 19.22 -0.37
CA ILE A 105 -15.22 17.97 0.38
C ILE A 105 -16.55 17.42 0.93
N ALA A 106 -17.54 18.28 1.17
CA ALA A 106 -18.80 17.95 1.87
C ALA A 106 -19.87 17.28 0.99
#